data_AF-A0A2H1IZK2-F1
#
_entry.id   AF-A0A2H1IZK2-F1
#
_cell.length_a   1.000
_cell.length_b   1.000
_cell.length_c   1.000
_cell.angle_alpha   90.00
_cell.angle_beta   90.00
_cell.angle_gamma   90.00
#
_symmetry.space_group_name_H-M   'P 1'
#
loop_
_entity.id
_entity.type
_entity.pdbx_description
1 polymer ?
#
loop_
_entity_poly.entity_id
_entity_poly.type
_entity_poly.pdbx_seq_one_letter_code
_entity_poly.pdbx_strand_id
1 'polypeptide(L)'
;MISQPTQATASDGTASRAVGLPPLLGQALGPLVPGAPIPPGPRMNPWDRAGARPVTTLPDGVKALLEGLWLSPGYHRGPDGKTTRIRQRPVPSAGGAYPVHTHLVISSLGAAGLDPGLYAYDHEHDTLLRRHDERPAGRRPGAPESADSWMVFTVQPGRSFGRYRHRAWPLWIADAAYALTAAEFLLDDPAETLIGPAAGLRDLLAFAPGADTGWWLSRGLVPEMPLVAIRLPRRIRVNRPRSTALARRRSPSLATFATGEPGAASSRTLHLAQRSGQAWLLGADRIEAWTVSPQDPPRQIARAVWNAHRCAARLVYDAAESDRWRCRPVSGFAATGQSWVIHALALLDAGDEESAP
;
A
#
# COMPACT_ATOMS: atom_id res chain seq x y z
N MET A 1 -9.30 46.25 33.06
CA MET A 1 -9.30 46.84 31.70
C MET A 1 -8.31 46.06 30.87
N ILE A 2 -8.85 45.19 30.02
CA ILE A 2 -8.10 44.24 29.19
C ILE A 2 -7.95 44.91 27.83
N SER A 3 -6.73 45.25 27.44
CA SER A 3 -6.41 45.70 26.09
C SER A 3 -6.41 44.50 25.15
N GLN A 4 -7.29 44.55 24.14
CA GLN A 4 -7.38 43.53 23.10
C GLN A 4 -6.14 43.54 22.21
N PRO A 5 -5.59 42.37 21.82
CA PRO A 5 -4.66 42.29 20.72
C PRO A 5 -5.40 42.23 19.37
N THR A 6 -4.85 43.00 18.45
CA THR A 6 -5.26 43.31 17.09
C THR A 6 -5.49 42.04 16.25
N GLN A 7 -6.67 41.94 15.63
CA GLN A 7 -6.95 40.96 14.58
C GLN A 7 -6.09 41.28 13.34
N ALA A 8 -5.08 40.45 13.08
CA ALA A 8 -4.46 40.39 11.78
C ALA A 8 -5.46 39.74 10.81
N THR A 9 -5.95 40.55 9.88
CA THR A 9 -6.76 40.13 8.74
C THR A 9 -6.04 39.00 8.00
N ALA A 10 -6.64 37.81 8.03
CA ALA A 10 -6.26 36.70 7.17
C ALA A 10 -6.36 37.19 5.72
N SER A 11 -5.20 37.30 5.05
CA SER A 11 -5.19 37.44 3.62
C SER A 11 -5.84 36.19 3.03
N ASP A 12 -6.92 36.42 2.29
CA ASP A 12 -7.64 35.45 1.50
C ASP A 12 -6.69 34.89 0.43
N GLY A 13 -5.86 33.94 0.84
CA GLY A 13 -5.02 33.16 -0.04
C GLY A 13 -5.94 32.27 -0.85
N THR A 14 -6.36 32.77 -2.01
CA THR A 14 -7.00 31.98 -3.07
C THR A 14 -6.20 30.69 -3.24
N ALA A 15 -6.70 29.61 -2.64
CA ALA A 15 -6.19 28.28 -2.83
C ALA A 15 -6.29 28.03 -4.33
N SER A 16 -5.14 28.09 -5.02
CA SER A 16 -5.02 27.80 -6.43
C SER A 16 -5.69 26.45 -6.66
N ARG A 17 -6.91 26.48 -7.19
CA ARG A 17 -7.57 25.28 -7.70
C ARG A 17 -6.57 24.73 -8.69
N ALA A 18 -6.00 23.56 -8.41
CA ALA A 18 -5.22 22.83 -9.39
C ALA A 18 -6.12 22.62 -10.61
N VAL A 19 -6.00 23.51 -11.59
CA VAL A 19 -6.78 23.50 -12.82
C VAL A 19 -6.52 22.13 -13.46
N GLY A 20 -7.57 21.42 -13.89
CA GLY A 20 -7.45 20.15 -14.61
C GLY A 20 -7.68 18.86 -13.81
N LEU A 21 -7.56 18.85 -12.48
CA LEU A 21 -7.82 17.65 -11.68
C LEU A 21 -9.30 17.52 -11.27
N PRO A 22 -9.89 16.31 -11.24
CA PRO A 22 -11.16 16.06 -10.58
C PRO A 22 -11.15 16.62 -9.14
N PRO A 23 -12.25 17.20 -8.62
CA PRO A 23 -12.23 17.92 -7.34
C PRO A 23 -11.70 17.10 -6.15
N LEU A 24 -12.04 15.81 -6.06
CA LEU A 24 -11.56 14.91 -5.02
C LEU A 24 -10.05 14.65 -5.13
N LEU A 25 -9.55 14.57 -6.38
CA LEU A 25 -8.12 14.44 -6.66
C LEU A 25 -7.39 15.73 -6.30
N GLY A 26 -7.92 16.89 -6.72
CA GLY A 26 -7.37 18.19 -6.36
C GLY A 26 -7.33 18.42 -4.84
N GLN A 27 -8.35 17.98 -4.10
CA GLN A 27 -8.37 18.08 -2.64
C GLN A 27 -7.30 17.20 -1.99
N ALA A 28 -7.21 15.93 -2.40
CA ALA A 28 -6.23 14.99 -1.85
C ALA A 28 -4.77 15.44 -2.06
N LEU A 29 -4.53 16.18 -3.14
CA LEU A 29 -3.21 16.68 -3.51
C LEU A 29 -2.99 18.14 -3.09
N GLY A 30 -3.99 18.77 -2.50
CA GLY A 30 -3.93 20.15 -2.07
C GLY A 30 -3.10 20.35 -0.79
N PRO A 31 -2.81 21.61 -0.45
CA PRO A 31 -2.03 21.95 0.74
C PRO A 31 -2.76 21.64 2.05
N LEU A 32 -4.08 21.43 2.02
CA LEU A 32 -4.90 21.14 3.19
C LEU A 32 -4.38 19.94 3.96
N VAL A 33 -4.05 20.18 5.24
CA VAL A 33 -3.62 19.15 6.18
C VAL A 33 -4.81 18.23 6.50
N PRO A 34 -4.62 16.90 6.58
CA PRO A 34 -5.65 15.99 7.07
C PRO A 34 -6.17 16.43 8.44
N GLY A 35 -7.50 16.41 8.61
CA GLY A 35 -8.10 16.63 9.92
C GLY A 35 -7.71 15.54 10.94
N ALA A 36 -8.14 15.71 12.20
CA ALA A 36 -7.86 14.76 13.27
C ALA A 36 -8.18 13.31 12.88
N PRO A 37 -7.39 12.30 13.30
CA PRO A 37 -7.69 10.90 13.00
C PRO A 37 -9.08 10.48 13.51
N ILE A 38 -9.73 9.56 12.80
CA ILE A 38 -10.93 8.85 13.29
C ILE A 38 -10.63 7.35 13.42
N PRO A 39 -11.46 6.60 14.18
CA PRO A 39 -11.34 5.16 14.26
C PRO A 39 -11.22 4.54 12.85
N PRO A 40 -10.14 3.81 12.56
CA PRO A 40 -10.03 3.08 11.32
C PRO A 40 -11.06 1.94 11.32
N GLY A 41 -11.50 1.52 10.14
CA GLY A 41 -12.29 0.29 10.00
C GLY A 41 -11.57 -0.96 10.55
N PRO A 42 -12.24 -2.12 10.55
CA PRO A 42 -11.69 -3.37 11.09
C PRO A 42 -10.34 -3.71 10.45
N ARG A 43 -9.44 -4.36 11.19
CA ARG A 43 -8.11 -4.74 10.67
C ARG A 43 -8.16 -5.77 9.56
N MET A 44 -9.16 -6.66 9.65
CA MET A 44 -9.50 -7.68 8.68
C MET A 44 -11.02 -7.77 8.65
N ASN A 45 -11.57 -8.02 7.47
CA ASN A 45 -12.95 -8.46 7.36
C ASN A 45 -13.10 -9.84 8.03
N PRO A 46 -14.12 -10.05 8.90
CA PRO A 46 -14.32 -11.30 9.62
C PRO A 46 -14.97 -12.35 8.71
N TRP A 47 -14.22 -12.83 7.71
CA TRP A 47 -14.71 -13.77 6.70
C TRP A 47 -15.19 -15.09 7.32
N ASP A 48 -14.61 -15.51 8.44
CA ASP A 48 -15.05 -16.65 9.24
C ASP A 48 -16.51 -16.49 9.72
N ARG A 49 -16.86 -15.31 10.23
CA ARG A 49 -18.23 -14.97 10.65
C ARG A 49 -19.19 -14.82 9.48
N ALA A 50 -18.67 -14.50 8.29
CA ALA A 50 -19.42 -14.53 7.04
C ALA A 50 -19.56 -15.95 6.45
N GLY A 51 -19.05 -16.98 7.14
CA GLY A 51 -19.18 -18.39 6.78
C GLY A 51 -17.95 -19.01 6.13
N ALA A 52 -16.88 -18.25 5.87
CA ALA A 52 -15.65 -18.81 5.32
C ALA A 52 -15.03 -19.83 6.29
N ARG A 53 -14.41 -20.89 5.74
CA ARG A 53 -13.87 -22.00 6.53
C ARG A 53 -12.35 -22.05 6.44
N PRO A 54 -11.63 -22.27 7.54
CA PRO A 54 -10.19 -22.47 7.49
C PRO A 54 -9.78 -23.61 6.56
N VAL A 55 -8.75 -23.37 5.76
CA VAL A 55 -8.07 -24.40 4.99
C VAL A 55 -7.17 -25.17 5.95
N THR A 56 -7.43 -26.46 6.14
CA THR A 56 -6.73 -27.29 7.13
C THR A 56 -5.30 -27.64 6.73
N THR A 57 -5.05 -27.81 5.42
CA THR A 57 -3.73 -28.13 4.89
C THR A 57 -3.39 -27.15 3.78
N LEU A 58 -2.43 -26.28 4.05
CA LEU A 58 -2.00 -25.26 3.11
C LEU A 58 -0.80 -25.79 2.31
N PRO A 59 -0.85 -25.77 0.97
CA PRO A 59 0.30 -26.17 0.16
C PRO A 59 1.53 -25.30 0.46
N ASP A 60 2.71 -25.92 0.56
CA ASP A 60 3.95 -25.24 0.99
C ASP A 60 4.27 -23.97 0.21
N GLY A 61 4.06 -23.98 -1.11
CA GLY A 61 4.29 -22.81 -1.96
C GLY A 61 3.35 -21.65 -1.65
N VAL A 62 2.06 -21.92 -1.40
CA VAL A 62 1.07 -20.91 -1.01
C VAL A 62 1.43 -20.36 0.37
N LYS A 63 1.75 -21.26 1.33
CA LYS A 63 2.15 -20.89 2.68
C LYS A 63 3.37 -19.96 2.66
N ALA A 64 4.45 -20.38 1.98
CA ALA A 64 5.68 -19.60 1.88
C ALA A 64 5.45 -18.22 1.25
N LEU A 65 4.55 -18.10 0.26
CA LEU A 65 4.26 -16.83 -0.39
C LEU A 65 3.50 -15.90 0.56
N LEU A 66 2.48 -16.39 1.24
CA LEU A 66 1.69 -15.60 2.20
C LEU A 66 2.54 -15.17 3.40
N GLU A 67 3.36 -16.08 3.93
CA GLU A 67 4.30 -15.77 5.02
C GLU A 67 5.34 -14.74 4.56
N GLY A 68 5.95 -14.90 3.39
CA GLY A 68 6.95 -13.97 2.86
C GLY A 68 6.40 -12.56 2.62
N LEU A 69 5.12 -12.43 2.27
CA LEU A 69 4.46 -11.14 2.08
C LEU A 69 4.07 -10.47 3.40
N TRP A 70 3.55 -11.23 4.36
CA TRP A 70 2.75 -10.66 5.46
C TRP A 70 3.22 -11.01 6.86
N LEU A 71 3.90 -12.13 7.04
CA LEU A 71 4.29 -12.62 8.36
C LEU A 71 5.54 -11.89 8.85
N SER A 72 5.44 -11.29 10.03
CA SER A 72 6.58 -10.79 10.79
C SER A 72 6.32 -11.00 12.28
N PRO A 73 7.33 -11.37 13.07
CA PRO A 73 7.16 -11.56 14.51
C PRO A 73 7.03 -10.23 15.29
N GLY A 74 7.36 -9.10 14.65
CA GLY A 74 7.48 -7.81 15.32
C GLY A 74 6.19 -6.99 15.35
N TYR A 75 6.18 -5.98 16.23
CA TYR A 75 5.13 -4.96 16.31
C TYR A 75 5.75 -3.56 16.15
N HIS A 76 4.99 -2.62 15.59
CA HIS A 76 5.44 -1.23 15.46
C HIS A 76 5.67 -0.62 16.83
N ARG A 77 6.64 0.30 16.93
CA ARG A 77 6.85 1.12 18.12
C ARG A 77 6.15 2.47 17.97
N GLY A 78 5.59 2.96 19.07
CA GLY A 78 5.01 4.30 19.17
C GLY A 78 6.08 5.39 19.23
N PRO A 79 5.68 6.67 19.17
CA PRO A 79 6.61 7.80 19.36
C PRO A 79 7.33 7.79 20.70
N ASP A 80 6.73 7.20 21.73
CA ASP A 80 7.29 6.97 23.06
C ASP A 80 8.21 5.74 23.15
N GLY A 81 8.49 5.09 22.01
CA GLY A 81 9.33 3.90 21.92
C GLY A 81 8.65 2.59 22.35
N LYS A 82 7.42 2.64 22.88
CA LYS A 82 6.69 1.46 23.37
C LYS A 82 6.12 0.64 22.22
N THR A 83 6.05 -0.67 22.41
CA THR A 83 5.45 -1.59 21.45
C THR A 83 3.94 -1.35 21.33
N THR A 84 3.46 -1.18 20.09
CA THR A 84 2.04 -1.03 19.78
C THR A 84 1.38 -2.39 19.55
N ARG A 85 0.05 -2.40 19.38
CA ARG A 85 -0.70 -3.60 18.96
C ARG A 85 -0.74 -3.80 17.44
N ILE A 86 0.02 -3.03 16.67
CA ILE A 86 0.03 -3.10 15.20
C ILE A 86 1.21 -3.97 14.79
N ARG A 87 0.94 -5.13 14.19
CA ARG A 87 1.99 -6.02 13.68
C ARG A 87 2.79 -5.31 12.59
N GLN A 88 4.10 -5.54 12.60
CA GLN A 88 4.94 -5.24 11.45
C GLN A 88 4.63 -6.26 10.35
N ARG A 89 4.83 -5.84 9.09
CA ARG A 89 4.70 -6.72 7.94
C ARG A 89 5.88 -6.48 7.00
N PRO A 90 6.36 -7.52 6.28
CA PRO A 90 7.42 -7.37 5.28
C PRO A 90 7.07 -6.30 4.24
N VAL A 91 5.85 -6.35 3.69
CA VAL A 91 5.30 -5.28 2.84
C VAL A 91 5.01 -4.03 3.67
N PRO A 92 5.63 -2.87 3.37
CA PRO A 92 5.37 -1.63 4.10
C PRO A 92 3.99 -1.06 3.76
N SER A 93 3.45 -0.24 4.67
CA SER A 93 2.22 0.50 4.45
C SER A 93 2.32 1.91 5.02
N ALA A 94 1.71 2.88 4.34
CA ALA A 94 1.66 4.26 4.79
C ALA A 94 1.11 4.36 6.23
N GLY A 95 1.98 4.81 7.15
CA GLY A 95 1.64 4.97 8.56
C GLY A 95 1.24 3.69 9.28
N GLY A 96 1.59 2.51 8.75
CA GLY A 96 1.18 1.23 9.31
C GLY A 96 -0.34 1.03 9.28
N ALA A 97 -1.05 1.64 8.33
CA ALA A 97 -2.50 1.50 8.22
C ALA A 97 -2.90 0.07 7.79
N TYR A 98 -2.07 -0.56 6.96
CA TYR A 98 -2.26 -1.90 6.40
C TYR A 98 -3.67 -2.08 5.82
N PRO A 99 -4.05 -1.31 4.78
CA PRO A 99 -5.36 -1.41 4.14
C PRO A 99 -5.46 -2.60 3.18
N VAL A 100 -4.33 -3.20 2.78
CA VAL A 100 -4.30 -4.25 1.76
C VAL A 100 -4.72 -5.59 2.36
N HIS A 101 -5.67 -6.25 1.71
CA HIS A 101 -6.02 -7.64 1.99
C HIS A 101 -5.66 -8.54 0.81
N THR A 102 -5.47 -9.83 1.10
CA THR A 102 -5.02 -10.81 0.11
C THR A 102 -6.11 -11.84 -0.09
N HIS A 103 -6.52 -12.01 -1.35
CA HIS A 103 -7.46 -13.04 -1.77
C HIS A 103 -6.81 -13.95 -2.80
N LEU A 104 -7.22 -15.21 -2.85
CA LEU A 104 -6.85 -16.14 -3.92
C LEU A 104 -8.12 -16.56 -4.68
N VAL A 105 -8.05 -16.55 -5.99
CA VAL A 105 -9.09 -17.04 -6.90
C VAL A 105 -8.48 -18.23 -7.63
N ILE A 106 -8.94 -19.42 -7.29
CA ILE A 106 -8.41 -20.67 -7.86
C ILE A 106 -9.38 -21.15 -8.93
N SER A 107 -8.88 -21.26 -10.16
CA SER A 107 -9.64 -21.73 -11.33
C SER A 107 -10.13 -23.17 -11.19
N SER A 108 -11.03 -23.59 -12.09
CA SER A 108 -11.57 -24.95 -12.15
C SER A 108 -10.50 -26.02 -12.44
N LEU A 109 -9.37 -25.62 -13.03
CA LEU A 109 -8.21 -26.51 -13.23
C LEU A 109 -7.39 -26.72 -11.95
N GLY A 110 -7.71 -26.00 -10.87
CA GLY A 110 -6.88 -25.92 -9.68
C GLY A 110 -5.58 -25.16 -9.94
N ALA A 111 -4.97 -24.65 -8.88
CA ALA A 111 -3.60 -24.13 -8.93
C ALA A 111 -2.97 -24.17 -7.55
N ALA A 112 -1.64 -24.27 -7.52
CA ALA A 112 -0.85 -24.18 -6.32
C ALA A 112 -1.24 -25.22 -5.23
N GLY A 113 -1.85 -26.34 -5.63
CA GLY A 113 -2.31 -27.39 -4.71
C GLY A 113 -3.60 -27.05 -3.96
N LEU A 114 -4.34 -26.01 -4.36
CA LEU A 114 -5.63 -25.66 -3.80
C LEU A 114 -6.77 -26.11 -4.72
N ASP A 115 -7.89 -26.48 -4.11
CA ASP A 115 -9.15 -26.70 -4.82
C ASP A 115 -9.63 -25.42 -5.53
N PRO A 116 -10.44 -25.55 -6.58
CA PRO A 116 -11.15 -24.42 -7.17
C PRO A 116 -11.99 -23.66 -6.13
N GLY A 117 -11.96 -22.33 -6.19
CA GLY A 117 -12.78 -21.49 -5.31
C GLY A 117 -12.17 -20.13 -4.97
N LEU A 118 -12.84 -19.44 -4.05
CA LEU A 118 -12.44 -18.13 -3.55
C LEU A 118 -11.88 -18.28 -2.14
N TYR A 119 -10.76 -17.61 -1.87
CA TYR A 119 -10.09 -17.64 -0.59
C TYR A 119 -9.75 -16.24 -0.13
N ALA A 120 -9.85 -15.99 1.18
CA ALA A 120 -9.38 -14.78 1.84
C ALA A 120 -8.30 -15.17 2.85
N TYR A 121 -7.18 -14.45 2.87
CA TYR A 121 -6.14 -14.65 3.86
C TYR A 121 -6.38 -13.73 5.06
N ASP A 122 -6.55 -14.30 6.24
CA ASP A 122 -6.61 -13.57 7.50
C ASP A 122 -5.19 -13.22 7.95
N HIS A 123 -4.84 -11.95 7.79
CA HIS A 123 -3.51 -11.43 8.12
C HIS A 123 -3.26 -11.25 9.63
N GLU A 124 -4.27 -11.36 10.49
CA GLU A 124 -4.13 -11.24 11.95
C GLU A 124 -3.94 -12.61 12.61
N HIS A 125 -4.55 -13.65 12.02
CA HIS A 125 -4.46 -15.05 12.50
C HIS A 125 -3.64 -15.96 11.58
N ASP A 126 -3.00 -15.41 10.55
CA ASP A 126 -2.14 -16.10 9.60
C ASP A 126 -2.80 -17.34 8.97
N THR A 127 -4.10 -17.25 8.69
CA THR A 127 -4.94 -18.38 8.26
C THR A 127 -5.59 -18.11 6.91
N LEU A 128 -5.53 -19.08 5.98
CA LEU A 128 -6.28 -19.01 4.74
C LEU A 128 -7.70 -19.54 4.95
N LEU A 129 -8.71 -18.75 4.56
CA LEU A 129 -10.12 -19.07 4.69
C LEU A 129 -10.71 -19.30 3.29
N ARG A 130 -11.31 -20.46 3.05
CA ARG A 130 -12.11 -20.74 1.85
C ARG A 130 -13.48 -20.10 2.02
N ARG A 131 -13.82 -19.15 1.16
CA ARG A 131 -15.12 -18.49 1.12
C ARG A 131 -16.16 -19.46 0.54
N HIS A 132 -17.40 -19.33 0.97
CA HIS A 132 -18.50 -20.01 0.30
C HIS A 132 -18.69 -19.40 -1.10
N ASP A 133 -19.33 -20.13 -2.03
CA ASP A 133 -19.55 -19.63 -3.40
C ASP A 133 -20.53 -18.44 -3.33
N GLU A 134 -19.98 -17.24 -3.20
CA GLU A 134 -20.68 -15.99 -2.85
C GLU A 134 -21.14 -15.23 -4.11
N ARG A 135 -21.50 -15.95 -5.18
CA ARG A 135 -21.96 -15.31 -6.42
C ARG A 135 -23.17 -14.42 -6.09
N PRO A 136 -23.11 -13.10 -6.34
CA PRO A 136 -24.26 -12.23 -6.11
C PRO A 136 -25.48 -12.74 -6.88
N ALA A 137 -26.63 -12.78 -6.23
CA ALA A 137 -27.90 -13.07 -6.90
C ALA A 137 -28.08 -12.07 -8.05
N GLY A 138 -28.04 -12.55 -9.31
CA GLY A 138 -28.14 -11.70 -10.51
C GLY A 138 -26.89 -11.68 -11.42
N ARG A 139 -25.79 -12.37 -11.07
CA ARG A 139 -24.72 -12.60 -12.04
C ARG A 139 -25.23 -13.56 -13.13
N ARG A 140 -25.10 -13.17 -14.41
CA ARG A 140 -25.50 -14.02 -15.53
C ARG A 140 -24.80 -15.39 -15.42
N PRO A 141 -25.52 -16.51 -15.62
CA PRO A 141 -24.89 -17.80 -15.85
C PRO A 141 -23.87 -17.64 -16.99
N GLY A 142 -22.62 -18.07 -16.77
CA GLY A 142 -21.58 -18.01 -17.80
C GLY A 142 -20.63 -16.81 -17.77
N ALA A 143 -20.44 -16.12 -16.64
CA ALA A 143 -19.18 -15.38 -16.46
C ALA A 143 -18.04 -16.39 -16.64
N PRO A 144 -17.09 -16.17 -17.57
CA PRO A 144 -16.12 -17.18 -17.93
C PRO A 144 -15.40 -17.63 -16.67
N GLU A 145 -15.41 -18.94 -16.42
CA GLU A 145 -14.45 -19.52 -15.48
C GLU A 145 -13.07 -19.10 -16.00
N SER A 146 -12.41 -18.20 -15.28
CA SER A 146 -11.03 -17.85 -15.60
C SER A 146 -10.26 -19.16 -15.60
N ALA A 147 -9.67 -19.52 -16.74
CA ALA A 147 -8.78 -20.68 -16.82
C ALA A 147 -7.53 -20.49 -15.94
N ASP A 148 -7.25 -19.23 -15.58
CA ASP A 148 -6.13 -18.84 -14.73
C ASP A 148 -6.56 -18.63 -13.28
N SER A 149 -5.64 -18.94 -12.37
CA SER A 149 -5.75 -18.64 -10.95
C SER A 149 -5.03 -17.33 -10.62
N TRP A 150 -5.55 -16.57 -9.67
CA TRP A 150 -5.11 -15.22 -9.36
C TRP A 150 -4.91 -15.01 -7.87
N MET A 151 -3.89 -14.25 -7.50
CA MET A 151 -3.82 -13.58 -6.21
C MET A 151 -4.30 -12.14 -6.42
N VAL A 152 -5.27 -11.71 -5.63
CA VAL A 152 -5.88 -10.38 -5.75
C VAL A 152 -5.59 -9.59 -4.49
N PHE A 153 -5.02 -8.40 -4.64
CA PHE A 153 -4.87 -7.43 -3.56
C PHE A 153 -6.03 -6.43 -3.63
N THR A 154 -6.79 -6.41 -2.55
CA THR A 154 -7.87 -5.45 -2.32
C THR A 154 -7.42 -4.42 -1.29
N VAL A 155 -8.08 -3.28 -1.23
CA VAL A 155 -7.88 -2.29 -0.17
C VAL A 155 -9.17 -2.07 0.59
N GLN A 156 -9.10 -1.96 1.91
CA GLN A 156 -10.19 -1.49 2.75
C GLN A 156 -10.04 0.02 3.00
N PRO A 157 -10.80 0.89 2.30
CA PRO A 157 -10.55 2.34 2.27
C PRO A 157 -10.51 3.00 3.66
N GLY A 158 -11.36 2.52 4.57
CA GLY A 158 -11.52 3.05 5.93
C GLY A 158 -10.24 3.00 6.77
N ARG A 159 -9.29 2.10 6.46
CA ARG A 159 -8.02 1.96 7.18
C ARG A 159 -7.12 3.17 7.00
N SER A 160 -6.82 3.51 5.75
CA SER A 160 -6.01 4.69 5.44
C SER A 160 -6.81 5.98 5.64
N PHE A 161 -8.12 5.97 5.36
CA PHE A 161 -8.97 7.14 5.59
C PHE A 161 -8.98 7.56 7.06
N GLY A 162 -8.98 6.61 8.00
CA GLY A 162 -8.97 6.92 9.43
C GLY A 162 -7.80 7.82 9.86
N ARG A 163 -6.66 7.70 9.20
CA ARG A 163 -5.47 8.51 9.46
C ARG A 163 -5.28 9.68 8.52
N TYR A 164 -5.54 9.47 7.23
CA TYR A 164 -5.13 10.39 6.16
C TYR A 164 -6.28 11.18 5.55
N ARG A 165 -7.54 10.89 5.94
CA ARG A 165 -8.73 11.60 5.47
C ARG A 165 -8.75 11.72 3.94
N HIS A 166 -8.91 12.93 3.41
CA HIS A 166 -8.90 13.22 1.97
C HIS A 166 -7.61 12.81 1.25
N ARG A 167 -6.47 12.67 1.96
CA ARG A 167 -5.20 12.21 1.40
C ARG A 167 -5.06 10.68 1.32
N ALA A 168 -6.10 9.91 1.68
CA ALA A 168 -5.99 8.46 1.77
C ALA A 168 -5.94 7.75 0.42
N TRP A 169 -6.65 8.24 -0.60
CA TRP A 169 -6.84 7.49 -1.83
C TRP A 169 -5.54 7.20 -2.63
N PRO A 170 -4.54 8.11 -2.75
CA PRO A 170 -3.29 7.77 -3.42
C PRO A 170 -2.52 6.71 -2.64
N LEU A 171 -2.65 6.69 -1.31
CA LEU A 171 -2.00 5.73 -0.42
C LEU A 171 -2.59 4.33 -0.56
N TRP A 172 -3.84 4.20 -1.02
CA TRP A 172 -4.40 2.89 -1.39
C TRP A 172 -3.65 2.29 -2.58
N ILE A 173 -3.37 3.10 -3.60
CA ILE A 173 -2.57 2.66 -4.75
C ILE A 173 -1.14 2.37 -4.33
N ALA A 174 -0.55 3.22 -3.48
CA ALA A 174 0.79 3.00 -2.95
C ALA A 174 0.90 1.65 -2.25
N ASP A 175 0.04 1.37 -1.26
CA ASP A 175 0.11 0.12 -0.50
C ASP A 175 -0.15 -1.11 -1.40
N ALA A 176 -1.09 -1.03 -2.35
CA ALA A 176 -1.34 -2.10 -3.31
C ALA A 176 -0.16 -2.32 -4.29
N ALA A 177 0.51 -1.24 -4.72
CA ALA A 177 1.68 -1.31 -5.59
C ALA A 177 2.89 -1.95 -4.88
N TYR A 178 3.10 -1.65 -3.60
CA TYR A 178 4.11 -2.32 -2.79
C TYR A 178 3.77 -3.80 -2.61
N ALA A 179 2.52 -4.16 -2.31
CA ALA A 179 2.09 -5.56 -2.20
C ALA A 179 2.30 -6.35 -3.52
N LEU A 180 1.89 -5.77 -4.65
CA LEU A 180 2.14 -6.34 -5.98
C LEU A 180 3.62 -6.57 -6.22
N THR A 181 4.43 -5.54 -6.01
CA THR A 181 5.86 -5.59 -6.30
C THR A 181 6.55 -6.59 -5.39
N ALA A 182 6.08 -6.77 -4.15
CA ALA A 182 6.60 -7.78 -3.24
C ALA A 182 6.25 -9.18 -3.73
N ALA A 183 5.03 -9.42 -4.23
CA ALA A 183 4.67 -10.70 -4.81
C ALA A 183 5.56 -11.03 -6.02
N GLU A 184 5.76 -10.08 -6.92
CA GLU A 184 6.68 -10.22 -8.06
C GLU A 184 8.13 -10.45 -7.63
N PHE A 185 8.57 -9.78 -6.57
CA PHE A 185 9.93 -9.94 -6.03
C PHE A 185 10.16 -11.34 -5.45
N LEU A 186 9.15 -11.89 -4.77
CA LEU A 186 9.21 -13.22 -4.15
C LEU A 186 9.05 -14.37 -5.15
N LEU A 187 8.34 -14.15 -6.25
CA LEU A 187 8.14 -15.15 -7.30
C LEU A 187 9.32 -15.14 -8.28
N ASP A 188 9.76 -16.32 -8.70
CA ASP A 188 10.90 -16.43 -9.65
C ASP A 188 10.51 -16.09 -11.10
N ASP A 189 9.22 -16.24 -11.44
CA ASP A 189 8.72 -16.09 -12.82
C ASP A 189 7.90 -14.79 -13.00
N PRO A 190 8.06 -14.08 -14.12
CA PRO A 190 7.18 -12.98 -14.48
C PRO A 190 5.72 -13.45 -14.56
N ALA A 191 4.84 -12.75 -13.87
CA ALA A 191 3.42 -13.03 -13.87
C ALA A 191 2.64 -11.93 -14.58
N GLU A 192 1.55 -12.33 -15.23
CA GLU A 192 0.59 -11.37 -15.77
C GLU A 192 -0.07 -10.60 -14.62
N THR A 193 -0.28 -9.30 -14.82
CA THR A 193 -0.89 -8.42 -13.81
C THR A 193 -2.07 -7.66 -14.39
N LEU A 194 -3.14 -7.58 -13.63
CA LEU A 194 -4.33 -6.79 -13.93
C LEU A 194 -4.39 -5.62 -12.95
N ILE A 195 -4.38 -4.38 -13.45
CA ILE A 195 -4.38 -3.17 -12.62
C ILE A 195 -5.76 -2.52 -12.65
N GLY A 196 -6.27 -2.19 -11.47
CA GLY A 196 -7.58 -1.61 -11.22
C GLY A 196 -7.56 -0.12 -10.87
N PRO A 197 -8.73 0.42 -10.46
CA PRO A 197 -9.99 -0.30 -10.24
C PRO A 197 -10.69 -0.68 -11.56
N ALA A 198 -11.08 -1.94 -11.71
CA ALA A 198 -11.78 -2.44 -12.90
C ALA A 198 -12.93 -3.39 -12.53
N ALA A 199 -14.00 -3.42 -13.31
CA ALA A 199 -15.13 -4.33 -13.10
C ALA A 199 -14.66 -5.80 -13.07
N GLY A 200 -13.75 -6.17 -13.97
CA GLY A 200 -13.16 -7.52 -14.03
C GLY A 200 -12.49 -7.97 -12.73
N LEU A 201 -11.83 -7.06 -11.98
CA LEU A 201 -11.21 -7.42 -10.70
C LEU A 201 -12.25 -7.69 -9.60
N ARG A 202 -13.39 -6.98 -9.61
CA ARG A 202 -14.50 -7.27 -8.69
C ARG A 202 -15.17 -8.59 -9.04
N ASP A 203 -15.32 -8.83 -10.33
CA ASP A 203 -15.89 -10.04 -10.90
C ASP A 203 -15.08 -11.30 -10.55
N LEU A 204 -13.74 -11.19 -10.47
CA LEU A 204 -12.87 -12.26 -9.98
C LEU A 204 -13.19 -12.66 -8.53
N LEU A 205 -13.50 -11.68 -7.67
CA LEU A 205 -13.75 -11.90 -6.24
C LEU A 205 -15.22 -12.08 -5.88
N ALA A 206 -16.13 -12.00 -6.84
CA ALA A 206 -17.57 -11.99 -6.61
C ALA A 206 -18.02 -10.89 -5.61
N PHE A 207 -17.30 -9.76 -5.57
CA PHE A 207 -17.64 -8.64 -4.69
C PHE A 207 -18.74 -7.77 -5.28
N ALA A 208 -19.68 -7.35 -4.42
CA ALA A 208 -20.58 -6.25 -4.77
C ALA A 208 -19.79 -4.93 -4.89
N PRO A 209 -20.33 -3.94 -5.61
CA PRO A 209 -19.77 -2.58 -5.59
C PRO A 209 -19.59 -2.08 -4.15
N GLY A 210 -18.52 -1.33 -3.87
CA GLY A 210 -18.27 -0.80 -2.52
C GLY A 210 -19.36 0.14 -2.00
N ALA A 211 -20.18 0.71 -2.90
CA ALA A 211 -21.34 1.53 -2.56
C ALA A 211 -22.58 0.72 -2.14
N ASP A 212 -22.61 -0.60 -2.40
CA ASP A 212 -23.70 -1.48 -1.97
C ASP A 212 -23.54 -1.86 -0.50
N THR A 213 -23.83 -0.89 0.38
CA THR A 213 -23.67 -1.06 1.83
C THR A 213 -24.53 -2.19 2.38
N GLY A 214 -25.69 -2.47 1.78
CA GLY A 214 -26.57 -3.56 2.18
C GLY A 214 -25.90 -4.93 2.01
N TRP A 215 -25.21 -5.16 0.88
CA TRP A 215 -24.50 -6.41 0.64
C TRP A 215 -23.38 -6.66 1.67
N TRP A 216 -22.58 -5.63 1.98
CA TRP A 216 -21.47 -5.72 2.94
C TRP A 216 -21.96 -5.92 4.37
N LEU A 217 -22.90 -5.08 4.82
CA LEU A 217 -23.37 -5.08 6.21
C LEU A 217 -24.20 -6.32 6.56
N SER A 218 -24.99 -6.85 5.62
CA SER A 218 -25.74 -8.11 5.83
C SER A 218 -24.84 -9.32 6.08
N ARG A 219 -23.55 -9.22 5.75
CA ARG A 219 -22.52 -10.24 5.97
C ARG A 219 -21.58 -9.90 7.13
N GLY A 220 -21.80 -8.78 7.82
CA GLY A 220 -20.88 -8.29 8.85
C GLY A 220 -19.52 -7.85 8.32
N LEU A 221 -19.43 -7.53 7.01
CA LEU A 221 -18.22 -7.11 6.33
C LEU A 221 -18.23 -5.60 6.08
N VAL A 222 -17.07 -5.03 5.77
CA VAL A 222 -16.92 -3.66 5.28
C VAL A 222 -16.39 -3.65 3.84
N PRO A 223 -16.65 -2.59 3.05
CA PRO A 223 -16.25 -2.53 1.66
C PRO A 223 -14.75 -2.70 1.43
N GLU A 224 -14.42 -3.60 0.51
CA GLU A 224 -13.09 -3.77 -0.06
C GLU A 224 -13.10 -3.39 -1.55
N MET A 225 -12.02 -2.76 -2.01
CA MET A 225 -11.83 -2.36 -3.40
C MET A 225 -10.69 -3.17 -4.03
N PRO A 226 -10.96 -4.08 -4.98
CA PRO A 226 -9.92 -4.78 -5.71
C PRO A 226 -9.11 -3.81 -6.57
N LEU A 227 -7.80 -3.74 -6.34
CA LEU A 227 -6.91 -2.81 -7.05
C LEU A 227 -5.92 -3.50 -7.97
N VAL A 228 -5.54 -4.75 -7.68
CA VAL A 228 -4.62 -5.48 -8.55
C VAL A 228 -4.80 -6.97 -8.40
N ALA A 229 -4.64 -7.71 -9.50
CA ALA A 229 -4.45 -9.14 -9.49
C ALA A 229 -3.13 -9.53 -10.16
N ILE A 230 -2.49 -10.56 -9.65
CA ILE A 230 -1.31 -11.20 -10.22
C ILE A 230 -1.63 -12.66 -10.50
N ARG A 231 -1.33 -13.13 -11.71
CA ARG A 231 -1.60 -14.51 -12.08
C ARG A 231 -0.70 -15.44 -11.29
N LEU A 232 -1.29 -16.45 -10.67
CA LEU A 232 -0.56 -17.45 -9.92
C LEU A 232 -0.04 -18.55 -10.86
N PRO A 233 1.25 -18.93 -10.75
CA PRO A 233 1.74 -20.09 -11.46
C PRO A 233 1.07 -21.36 -10.91
N ARG A 234 0.97 -22.40 -11.75
CA ARG A 234 0.43 -23.71 -11.32
C ARG A 234 1.17 -24.28 -10.11
N ARG A 235 2.48 -24.04 -10.03
CA ARG A 235 3.34 -24.37 -8.88
C ARG A 235 4.01 -23.09 -8.40
N ILE A 236 3.69 -22.69 -7.17
CA ILE A 236 4.32 -21.52 -6.54
C ILE A 236 5.70 -21.91 -6.01
N ARG A 237 6.71 -21.14 -6.41
CA ARG A 237 8.07 -21.18 -5.87
C ARG A 237 8.40 -19.80 -5.35
N VAL A 238 8.86 -19.75 -4.09
CA VAL A 238 9.21 -18.51 -3.41
C VAL A 238 10.72 -18.48 -3.23
N ASN A 239 11.33 -17.38 -3.68
CA ASN A 239 12.74 -17.12 -3.49
C ASN A 239 13.03 -16.84 -2.01
N ARG A 240 13.64 -17.82 -1.32
CA ARG A 240 13.89 -17.75 0.14
C ARG A 240 14.85 -16.63 0.55
N PRO A 241 15.97 -16.37 -0.15
CA PRO A 241 16.82 -15.21 0.13
C PRO A 241 16.04 -13.89 0.08
N ARG A 242 15.25 -13.68 -0.98
CA ARG A 242 14.41 -12.49 -1.13
C ARG A 242 13.33 -12.37 -0.06
N SER A 243 12.70 -13.49 0.30
CA SER A 243 11.76 -13.53 1.43
C SER A 243 12.42 -13.11 2.75
N THR A 244 13.67 -13.52 2.97
CA THR A 244 14.42 -13.18 4.17
C THR A 244 14.82 -11.71 4.19
N ALA A 245 15.33 -11.20 3.07
CA ALA A 245 15.64 -9.78 2.86
C ALA A 245 14.41 -8.90 3.13
N LEU A 246 13.27 -9.23 2.52
CA LEU A 246 12.02 -8.50 2.70
C LEU A 246 11.53 -8.52 4.15
N ALA A 247 11.65 -9.66 4.84
CA ALA A 247 11.27 -9.79 6.24
C ALA A 247 12.15 -8.98 7.19
N ARG A 248 13.44 -8.80 6.88
CA ARG A 248 14.41 -8.00 7.66
C ARG A 248 14.33 -6.51 7.39
N ARG A 249 13.92 -6.10 6.19
CA ARG A 249 13.84 -4.70 5.77
C ARG A 249 13.14 -3.81 6.80
N ARG A 250 13.81 -2.77 7.28
CA ARG A 250 13.24 -1.71 8.11
C ARG A 250 13.65 -0.35 7.55
N SER A 251 12.76 0.63 7.67
CA SER A 251 13.10 1.99 7.29
C SER A 251 13.92 2.65 8.39
N PRO A 252 15.02 3.37 8.08
CA PRO A 252 15.79 4.09 9.08
C PRO A 252 14.91 5.05 9.89
N SER A 253 15.33 5.31 11.13
CA SER A 253 14.68 6.30 11.97
C SER A 253 14.91 7.71 11.41
N LEU A 254 14.04 8.67 11.74
CA LEU A 254 14.26 10.07 11.36
C LEU A 254 15.54 10.64 11.97
N ALA A 255 15.92 10.19 13.17
CA ALA A 255 17.14 10.61 13.85
C ALA A 255 18.40 10.20 13.08
N THR A 256 18.38 9.02 12.43
CA THR A 256 19.50 8.53 11.61
C THR A 256 19.79 9.43 10.41
N PHE A 257 18.78 10.11 9.86
CA PHE A 257 19.01 11.11 8.82
C PHE A 257 19.48 12.45 9.40
N ALA A 258 19.08 12.79 10.62
CA ALA A 258 19.46 14.06 11.25
C ALA A 258 20.94 14.13 11.66
N THR A 259 21.62 12.98 11.76
CA THR A 259 23.06 12.88 12.04
C THR A 259 23.93 13.06 10.81
N GLY A 260 23.36 13.03 9.60
CA GLY A 260 24.11 13.27 8.36
C GLY A 260 24.55 14.73 8.26
N GLU A 261 25.83 14.96 7.95
CA GLU A 261 26.39 16.30 7.73
C GLU A 261 25.62 17.01 6.59
N PRO A 262 24.91 18.12 6.85
CA PRO A 262 24.10 18.82 5.84
C PRO A 262 24.90 19.43 4.68
N GLY A 263 26.24 19.41 4.76
CA GLY A 263 27.16 20.27 4.02
C GLY A 263 27.21 20.12 2.49
N ALA A 264 26.56 19.11 1.91
CA ALA A 264 26.55 18.89 0.46
C ALA A 264 25.14 18.62 -0.12
N ALA A 265 24.07 19.00 0.59
CA ALA A 265 22.72 18.77 0.11
C ALA A 265 22.50 19.46 -1.25
N SER A 266 22.24 18.66 -2.29
CA SER A 266 21.97 19.18 -3.63
C SER A 266 20.78 20.15 -3.64
N SER A 267 20.73 21.06 -4.62
CA SER A 267 19.58 21.96 -4.82
C SER A 267 18.24 21.20 -4.91
N ARG A 268 18.27 19.99 -5.51
CA ARG A 268 17.13 19.08 -5.56
C ARG A 268 16.69 18.60 -4.18
N THR A 269 17.63 18.23 -3.32
CA THR A 269 17.37 17.78 -1.94
C THR A 269 16.73 18.90 -1.11
N LEU A 270 17.31 20.11 -1.17
CA LEU A 270 16.75 21.30 -0.50
C LEU A 270 15.31 21.58 -0.96
N HIS A 271 15.07 21.53 -2.28
CA HIS A 271 13.73 21.73 -2.84
C HIS A 271 12.72 20.69 -2.34
N LEU A 272 13.10 19.41 -2.28
CA LEU A 272 12.22 18.33 -1.78
C LEU A 272 11.97 18.44 -0.27
N ALA A 273 12.98 18.81 0.52
CA ALA A 273 12.84 19.08 1.94
C ALA A 273 11.84 20.23 2.20
N GLN A 274 11.99 21.33 1.46
CA GLN A 274 11.06 22.46 1.53
C GLN A 274 9.63 22.06 1.11
N ARG A 275 9.47 21.37 -0.03
CA ARG A 275 8.16 20.98 -0.55
C ARG A 275 7.40 20.00 0.32
N SER A 276 8.11 19.13 1.03
CA SER A 276 7.50 18.13 1.92
C SER A 276 7.38 18.61 3.36
N GLY A 277 8.01 19.74 3.72
CA GLY A 277 8.11 20.23 5.10
C GLY A 277 8.96 19.34 6.01
N GLN A 278 9.90 18.58 5.45
CA GLN A 278 10.65 17.54 6.17
C GLN A 278 12.16 17.80 6.08
N ALA A 279 12.69 18.53 7.06
CA ALA A 279 14.10 18.91 7.14
C ALA A 279 15.06 17.70 7.30
N TRP A 280 14.58 16.57 7.82
CA TRP A 280 15.39 15.35 7.94
C TRP A 280 15.86 14.81 6.57
N LEU A 281 15.22 15.20 5.47
CA LEU A 281 15.67 14.81 4.12
C LEU A 281 17.05 15.35 3.75
N LEU A 282 17.52 16.40 4.43
CA LEU A 282 18.81 17.03 4.13
C LEU A 282 20.01 16.12 4.44
N GLY A 283 19.86 15.16 5.36
CA GLY A 283 20.90 14.18 5.65
C GLY A 283 20.71 12.84 4.92
N ALA A 284 19.96 12.81 3.82
CA ALA A 284 19.91 11.63 2.95
C ALA A 284 21.07 11.66 1.94
N ASP A 285 21.78 10.56 1.77
CA ASP A 285 22.85 10.42 0.78
C ASP A 285 22.32 10.48 -0.65
N ARG A 286 21.08 10.01 -0.85
CA ARG A 286 20.38 10.05 -2.14
C ARG A 286 18.88 10.20 -1.95
N ILE A 287 18.24 10.94 -2.86
CA ILE A 287 16.79 11.03 -2.93
C ILE A 287 16.30 10.69 -4.34
N GLU A 288 15.45 9.68 -4.43
CA GLU A 288 14.68 9.37 -5.64
C GLU A 288 13.29 9.97 -5.54
N ALA A 289 12.82 10.63 -6.59
CA ALA A 289 11.51 11.27 -6.61
C ALA A 289 10.87 11.14 -7.98
N TRP A 290 9.59 10.77 -7.99
CA TRP A 290 8.78 10.63 -9.20
C TRP A 290 7.74 11.73 -9.25
N THR A 291 7.65 12.39 -10.39
CA THR A 291 6.75 13.54 -10.59
C THR A 291 5.83 13.31 -11.79
N VAL A 292 4.68 13.97 -11.75
CA VAL A 292 3.73 14.06 -12.86
C VAL A 292 3.21 15.49 -12.97
N SER A 293 2.77 15.90 -14.14
CA SER A 293 2.04 17.16 -14.28
C SER A 293 0.59 16.97 -13.83
N PRO A 294 0.06 17.83 -12.93
CA PRO A 294 -1.38 17.84 -12.61
C PRO A 294 -2.28 18.18 -13.80
N GLN A 295 -1.71 18.70 -14.89
CA GLN A 295 -2.42 18.98 -16.14
C GLN A 295 -2.50 17.76 -17.08
N ASP A 296 -1.79 16.67 -16.76
CA ASP A 296 -1.83 15.47 -17.58
C ASP A 296 -3.23 14.84 -17.57
N PRO A 297 -3.66 14.15 -18.64
CA PRO A 297 -4.93 13.42 -18.65
C PRO A 297 -5.05 12.46 -17.46
N PRO A 298 -6.25 12.30 -16.84
CA PRO A 298 -6.42 11.47 -15.65
C PRO A 298 -5.90 10.03 -15.78
N ARG A 299 -6.00 9.43 -16.99
CA ARG A 299 -5.44 8.09 -17.27
C ARG A 299 -3.91 8.06 -17.19
N GLN A 300 -3.25 9.11 -17.66
CA GLN A 300 -1.80 9.26 -17.59
C GLN A 300 -1.34 9.47 -16.15
N ILE A 301 -2.06 10.30 -15.37
CA ILE A 301 -1.81 10.47 -13.94
C ILE A 301 -1.95 9.14 -13.21
N ALA A 302 -3.03 8.39 -13.43
CA ALA A 302 -3.23 7.09 -12.80
C ALA A 302 -2.08 6.11 -13.13
N ARG A 303 -1.64 6.05 -14.39
CA ARG A 303 -0.49 5.22 -14.82
C ARG A 303 0.81 5.67 -14.16
N ALA A 304 1.06 6.98 -14.10
CA ALA A 304 2.23 7.54 -13.46
C ALA A 304 2.27 7.22 -11.96
N VAL A 305 1.11 7.26 -11.27
CA VAL A 305 1.01 6.93 -9.85
C VAL A 305 1.36 5.47 -9.58
N TRP A 306 0.76 4.54 -10.35
CA TRP A 306 1.12 3.12 -10.25
C TRP A 306 2.60 2.88 -10.53
N ASN A 307 3.14 3.46 -11.62
CA ASN A 307 4.53 3.27 -11.99
C ASN A 307 5.49 3.84 -10.94
N ALA A 308 5.21 5.03 -10.40
CA ALA A 308 6.04 5.66 -9.37
C ALA A 308 6.14 4.77 -8.12
N HIS A 309 5.01 4.27 -7.61
CA HIS A 309 5.01 3.42 -6.42
C HIS A 309 5.63 2.04 -6.68
N ARG A 310 5.44 1.45 -7.87
CA ARG A 310 6.12 0.20 -8.24
C ARG A 310 7.63 0.36 -8.37
N CYS A 311 8.11 1.42 -9.02
CA CYS A 311 9.54 1.72 -9.10
C CYS A 311 10.14 1.95 -7.71
N ALA A 312 9.44 2.68 -6.85
CA ALA A 312 9.86 2.88 -5.47
C ALA A 312 9.89 1.57 -4.67
N ALA A 313 8.89 0.71 -4.83
CA ALA A 313 8.85 -0.59 -4.16
C ALA A 313 10.02 -1.48 -4.60
N ARG A 314 10.33 -1.54 -5.91
CA ARG A 314 11.50 -2.28 -6.43
C ARG A 314 12.79 -1.78 -5.80
N LEU A 315 13.03 -0.47 -5.81
CA LEU A 315 14.22 0.10 -5.18
C LEU A 315 14.31 -0.24 -3.68
N VAL A 316 13.20 -0.25 -2.95
CA VAL A 316 13.17 -0.64 -1.54
C VAL A 316 13.51 -2.13 -1.34
N TYR A 317 13.07 -3.00 -2.24
CA TYR A 317 13.31 -4.45 -2.14
C TYR A 317 14.69 -4.85 -2.64
N ASP A 318 15.17 -4.26 -3.73
CA ASP A 318 16.55 -4.42 -4.21
C ASP A 318 17.55 -3.91 -3.16
N ALA A 319 17.23 -2.80 -2.48
CA ALA A 319 18.00 -2.29 -1.36
C ALA A 319 18.04 -3.26 -0.16
N ALA A 320 16.92 -3.94 0.12
CA ALA A 320 16.84 -4.96 1.17
C ALA A 320 17.62 -6.23 0.80
N GLU A 321 17.69 -6.59 -0.48
CA GLU A 321 18.45 -7.76 -0.96
C GLU A 321 19.96 -7.50 -0.98
N SER A 322 20.36 -6.28 -1.36
CA SER A 322 21.77 -5.91 -1.46
C SER A 322 22.40 -5.42 -0.17
N ASP A 323 21.58 -5.10 0.85
CA ASP A 323 21.96 -4.45 2.12
C ASP A 323 22.75 -3.12 1.97
N ARG A 324 22.95 -2.64 0.75
CA ARG A 324 23.72 -1.42 0.45
C ARG A 324 22.97 -0.15 0.83
N TRP A 325 21.65 -0.15 0.69
CA TRP A 325 20.84 1.05 0.90
C TRP A 325 19.79 0.79 1.96
N ARG A 326 19.58 1.78 2.82
CA ARG A 326 18.46 1.78 3.76
C ARG A 326 17.45 2.84 3.32
N CYS A 327 16.26 2.40 2.93
CA CYS A 327 15.27 3.27 2.31
C CYS A 327 14.15 3.72 3.27
N ARG A 328 13.81 5.01 3.20
CA ARG A 328 12.65 5.59 3.88
C ARG A 328 11.74 6.31 2.88
N PRO A 329 10.48 5.87 2.72
CA PRO A 329 9.50 6.60 1.94
C PRO A 329 9.21 7.99 2.50
N VAL A 330 9.06 8.94 1.59
CA VAL A 330 8.76 10.35 1.86
C VAL A 330 7.34 10.62 1.36
N SER A 331 6.53 11.27 2.21
CA SER A 331 5.16 11.64 1.89
C SER A 331 4.91 13.12 2.17
N GLY A 332 3.70 13.61 1.92
CA GLY A 332 3.31 14.97 2.29
C GLY A 332 3.52 16.04 1.21
N PHE A 333 3.87 15.65 -0.01
CA PHE A 333 3.98 16.59 -1.13
C PHE A 333 2.61 17.06 -1.61
N ALA A 334 2.37 18.36 -1.54
CA ALA A 334 1.25 18.98 -2.25
C ALA A 334 1.59 19.13 -3.75
N ALA A 335 0.58 18.97 -4.60
CA ALA A 335 0.66 19.36 -6.00
C ALA A 335 0.78 20.88 -6.10
N THR A 336 1.65 21.35 -6.97
CA THR A 336 1.67 22.75 -7.44
C THR A 336 1.02 22.82 -8.81
N GLY A 337 0.73 24.01 -9.32
CA GLY A 337 0.11 24.15 -10.66
C GLY A 337 0.89 23.48 -11.80
N GLN A 338 2.21 23.25 -11.61
CA GLN A 338 3.12 22.72 -12.63
C GLN A 338 3.62 21.29 -12.35
N SER A 339 3.63 20.83 -11.10
CA SER A 339 4.14 19.50 -10.78
C SER A 339 3.60 18.91 -9.48
N TRP A 340 3.40 17.61 -9.49
CA TRP A 340 3.11 16.82 -8.29
C TRP A 340 4.19 15.75 -8.11
N VAL A 341 4.90 15.80 -6.97
CA VAL A 341 5.76 14.69 -6.52
C VAL A 341 4.85 13.59 -5.97
N ILE A 342 4.64 12.54 -6.76
CA ILE A 342 3.77 11.43 -6.39
C ILE A 342 4.35 10.66 -5.21
N HIS A 343 5.66 10.39 -5.29
CA HIS A 343 6.37 9.60 -4.31
C HIS A 343 7.83 10.03 -4.29
N ALA A 344 8.48 9.87 -3.15
CA ALA A 344 9.93 9.95 -3.06
C ALA A 344 10.47 8.94 -2.03
N LEU A 345 11.73 8.56 -2.20
CA LEU A 345 12.49 7.74 -1.28
C LEU A 345 13.75 8.49 -0.88
N ALA A 346 13.99 8.59 0.42
CA ALA A 346 15.29 8.96 0.95
C ALA A 346 16.10 7.68 1.21
N LEU A 347 17.35 7.65 0.76
CA LEU A 347 18.25 6.53 0.90
C LEU A 347 19.45 6.97 1.75
N LEU A 348 19.82 6.11 2.69
CA LEU A 348 21.10 6.17 3.38
C LEU A 348 21.97 5.04 2.86
N ASP A 349 23.21 5.33 2.53
CA ASP A 349 24.22 4.31 2.34
C ASP A 349 24.36 3.54 3.67
N ALA A 350 24.40 2.22 3.58
CA ALA A 350 24.67 1.42 4.76
C ALA A 350 26.11 1.65 5.25
N GLY A 351 27.02 2.08 4.35
CA GLY A 351 28.46 2.15 4.62
C GLY A 351 29.04 0.79 5.02
N ASP A 352 30.36 0.69 5.13
CA ASP A 352 31.00 -0.45 5.81
C ASP A 352 30.86 -0.32 7.35
N GLU A 353 29.67 0.05 7.84
CA GLU A 353 29.38 -0.05 9.27
C GLU A 353 29.19 -1.53 9.61
N GLU A 354 30.31 -2.10 10.04
CA GLU A 354 30.48 -3.38 10.72
C GLU A 354 29.22 -3.73 11.54
N SER A 355 28.71 -4.92 11.28
CA SER A 355 27.52 -5.50 11.89
C SER A 355 27.65 -5.48 13.41
N ALA A 356 27.16 -4.43 14.07
CA ALA A 356 27.01 -4.42 15.51
C ALA A 356 25.76 -5.25 15.88
N PRO A 357 25.87 -6.18 16.84
CA PRO A 357 24.94 -7.30 17.06
C PRO A 357 23.52 -6.92 17.49
#